data_AF-A0A8J6GLW2-F1
#
_entry.id   AF-A0A8J6GLW2-F1
#
_cell.length_a   1.000
_cell.length_b   1.000
_cell.length_c   1.000
_cell.angle_alpha   90.00
_cell.angle_beta   90.00
_cell.angle_gamma   90.00
#
_symmetry.space_group_name_H-M   'P 1'
#
loop_
_entity.id
_entity.type
_entity.pdbx_description
1 polymer ?
#
loop_
_entity_poly.entity_id
_entity_poly.type
_entity_poly.pdbx_seq_one_letter_code
_entity_poly.pdbx_strand_id
1 'polypeptide(L)'
;MRQSPHRAPGLLLALVALAALVAQAPAQQRPALWPFPRSVNMSPQLLNIAEDYFLIVHGRNSTAGPSCSILQEAFRRYYNYIFGFYKRHLRPARFHPGPQLEQLQVTITLEPQCDSFPNMSSDESYSLLVQEPVAYLKANRVWGALRGLETFSQLVYQDCYGALTINESTIIDFPRFAHRGILIDTSRHYLPMKTILKTLDAMAFNKFNVLHWHIVDDQSFPYQSITFPQLSDKGSYSLRHVYTPSDVDTVLEYARFRGIRVIPEFDTPGHTQSWGKGQKGLLTPCYSQRKQTQRVGPINPTLNETYRFLTTFFKEISSVFPDQFIHLGGDEVDFECWASNPNIQNFMKKKGFGKDFTRLESFYIKKILDIITSLKKGSIVWQEVFDDNVQVRTVKTPLGAECWSHQRGNKGSGAYRKGTWDDYREGASVVQLNSFPFNHFNAGSEKEKQLVIGGEACLWGEFVDATNLIPRLWPRASAVGERLWSPQAVTDLEDAYNRLAIHRCRMVR
;
A
#
# COMPACT_ATOMS: atom_id res chain seq x y z
N MET A 1 3.61 95.34 30.51
CA MET A 1 4.21 96.07 29.38
C MET A 1 4.81 95.06 28.43
N ARG A 2 4.42 95.12 27.14
CA ARG A 2 5.15 94.68 25.91
C ARG A 2 5.62 93.21 25.85
N GLN A 3 5.60 92.46 24.76
CA GLN A 3 5.16 92.55 23.36
C GLN A 3 5.39 91.09 22.85
N SER A 4 4.50 90.53 22.04
CA SER A 4 4.91 89.50 21.05
C SER A 4 5.40 90.25 19.78
N PRO A 5 5.95 89.64 18.69
CA PRO A 5 5.75 88.28 18.18
C PRO A 5 7.03 87.59 17.62
N HIS A 6 6.94 86.35 17.14
CA HIS A 6 7.43 85.97 15.80
C HIS A 6 7.00 84.54 15.40
N ARG A 7 6.08 84.50 14.42
CA ARG A 7 5.96 83.64 13.20
C ARG A 7 6.02 82.09 13.27
N ALA A 8 4.90 81.52 12.80
CA ALA A 8 4.57 80.14 12.38
C ALA A 8 5.32 79.70 11.07
N PRO A 9 5.02 78.58 10.37
CA PRO A 9 4.02 77.51 10.58
C PRO A 9 4.52 76.05 10.29
N GLY A 10 3.69 75.04 10.61
CA GLY A 10 3.88 73.66 10.15
C GLY A 10 2.65 72.78 10.42
N LEU A 11 1.90 72.48 9.35
CA LEU A 11 0.66 71.69 9.24
C LEU A 11 0.61 70.44 10.15
N LEU A 12 -0.49 70.21 10.88
CA LEU A 12 -1.70 69.47 10.45
C LEU A 12 -1.40 68.09 9.83
N LEU A 13 -1.74 67.00 10.54
CA LEU A 13 -2.94 66.19 10.24
C LEU A 13 -3.09 65.05 11.25
N ALA A 14 -4.20 65.09 11.98
CA ALA A 14 -4.74 63.97 12.73
C ALA A 14 -5.23 62.90 11.76
N LEU A 15 -4.94 61.62 12.04
CA LEU A 15 -5.60 60.49 11.41
C LEU A 15 -5.97 59.47 12.48
N VAL A 16 -7.28 59.38 12.67
CA VAL A 16 -8.02 58.39 13.43
C VAL A 16 -7.73 57.00 12.86
N ALA A 17 -7.15 56.11 13.66
CA ALA A 17 -7.08 54.69 13.36
C ALA A 17 -8.17 53.97 14.15
N LEU A 18 -9.36 53.83 13.55
CA LEU A 18 -10.36 52.85 13.96
C LEU A 18 -9.78 51.45 13.63
N ALA A 19 -9.38 50.71 14.65
CA ALA A 19 -9.05 49.29 14.49
C ALA A 19 -10.34 48.52 14.21
N ALA A 20 -10.53 48.10 12.96
CA ALA A 20 -11.54 47.12 12.59
C ALA A 20 -11.14 45.77 13.19
N LEU A 21 -11.79 45.38 14.29
CA LEU A 21 -11.86 43.99 14.73
C LEU A 21 -12.62 43.20 13.66
N VAL A 22 -11.91 42.65 12.68
CA VAL A 22 -12.42 41.57 11.86
C VAL A 22 -12.57 40.38 12.80
N ALA A 23 -13.82 40.09 13.18
CA ALA A 23 -14.15 38.82 13.81
C ALA A 23 -13.74 37.71 12.83
N GLN A 24 -12.62 37.05 13.10
CA GLN A 24 -12.28 35.80 12.43
C GLN A 24 -13.40 34.83 12.79
N ALA A 25 -14.18 34.42 11.78
CA ALA A 25 -15.08 33.28 11.91
C ALA A 25 -14.25 32.11 12.48
N PRO A 26 -14.75 31.38 13.49
CA PRO A 26 -14.02 30.24 14.03
C PRO A 26 -13.69 29.32 12.86
N ALA A 27 -12.40 29.01 12.70
CA ALA A 27 -11.93 28.10 11.67
C ALA A 27 -12.77 26.83 11.76
N GLN A 28 -13.59 26.58 10.74
CA GLN A 28 -14.46 25.42 10.68
C GLN A 28 -13.57 24.18 10.81
N GLN A 29 -13.65 23.51 11.96
CA GLN A 29 -12.75 22.42 12.32
C GLN A 29 -12.92 21.32 11.28
N ARG A 30 -11.98 21.21 10.34
CA ARG A 30 -12.04 20.20 9.28
C ARG A 30 -12.01 18.81 9.91
N PRO A 31 -12.85 17.88 9.45
CA PRO A 31 -12.89 16.54 10.01
C PRO A 31 -11.54 15.86 9.81
N ALA A 32 -11.11 15.09 10.80
CA ALA A 32 -9.85 14.36 10.79
C ALA A 32 -9.93 13.10 9.91
N LEU A 33 -10.14 13.32 8.61
CA LEU A 33 -10.25 12.29 7.59
C LEU A 33 -8.89 11.98 6.99
N TRP A 34 -8.60 10.69 6.83
CA TRP A 34 -7.39 10.19 6.22
C TRP A 34 -7.63 8.86 5.47
N PRO A 35 -7.34 8.74 4.17
CA PRO A 35 -7.07 9.83 3.21
C PRO A 35 -8.18 10.87 3.13
N PHE A 36 -7.84 12.10 2.73
CA PHE A 36 -8.83 13.14 2.47
C PHE A 36 -9.71 12.82 1.23
N PRO A 37 -11.06 12.80 1.35
CA PRO A 37 -11.95 12.47 0.23
C PRO A 37 -11.94 13.49 -0.91
N ARG A 38 -12.44 13.07 -2.08
CA ARG A 38 -12.61 13.94 -3.27
C ARG A 38 -13.50 15.16 -3.02
N SER A 39 -14.62 14.97 -2.34
CA SER A 39 -15.57 16.03 -2.00
C SER A 39 -16.11 15.79 -0.61
N VAL A 40 -16.04 16.82 0.23
CA VAL A 40 -16.57 16.81 1.60
C VAL A 40 -17.34 18.10 1.80
N ASN A 41 -18.63 17.99 2.08
CA ASN A 41 -19.46 19.10 2.52
C ASN A 41 -19.99 18.79 3.92
N MET A 42 -19.61 19.58 4.91
CA MET A 42 -20.06 19.39 6.30
C MET A 42 -20.95 20.54 6.75
N SER A 43 -22.04 20.17 7.40
CA SER A 43 -22.92 21.06 8.14
C SER A 43 -22.41 21.22 9.59
N PRO A 44 -22.65 22.37 10.24
CA PRO A 44 -22.43 22.51 11.68
C PRO A 44 -23.43 21.71 12.53
N GLN A 45 -24.50 21.15 11.92
CA GLN A 45 -25.47 20.32 12.64
C GLN A 45 -24.80 19.04 13.17
N LEU A 46 -24.96 18.82 14.47
CA LEU A 46 -24.42 17.68 15.21
C LEU A 46 -25.52 16.65 15.44
N LEU A 47 -25.19 15.37 15.23
CA LEU A 47 -26.05 14.22 15.51
C LEU A 47 -25.39 13.35 16.57
N ASN A 48 -26.17 12.88 17.53
CA ASN A 48 -25.71 11.95 18.56
C ASN A 48 -25.81 10.50 18.06
N ILE A 49 -24.83 9.67 18.43
CA ILE A 49 -24.84 8.24 18.14
C ILE A 49 -24.82 7.48 19.48
N ALA A 50 -25.80 6.61 19.68
CA ALA A 50 -25.90 5.77 20.87
C ALA A 50 -25.67 4.30 20.51
N GLU A 51 -24.83 3.62 21.29
CA GLU A 51 -24.45 2.23 21.06
C GLU A 51 -25.66 1.28 21.01
N ASP A 52 -26.57 1.41 21.99
CA ASP A 52 -27.70 0.49 22.18
C ASP A 52 -28.73 0.54 21.04
N TYR A 53 -28.69 1.60 20.22
CA TYR A 53 -29.70 1.86 19.18
C TYR A 53 -29.11 1.93 17.77
N PHE A 54 -27.81 2.22 17.64
CA PHE A 54 -27.19 2.39 16.33
C PHE A 54 -26.99 1.05 15.62
N LEU A 55 -27.47 0.94 14.38
CA LEU A 55 -27.30 -0.26 13.56
C LEU A 55 -26.66 0.05 12.21
N ILE A 56 -25.74 -0.82 11.78
CA ILE A 56 -25.25 -0.84 10.39
C ILE A 56 -26.00 -1.96 9.68
N VAL A 57 -26.80 -1.62 8.67
CA VAL A 57 -27.71 -2.56 8.00
C VAL A 57 -27.63 -2.43 6.48
N HIS A 58 -28.12 -3.45 5.78
CA HIS A 58 -28.33 -3.37 4.34
C HIS A 58 -29.49 -2.44 4.02
N GLY A 59 -29.32 -1.57 3.03
CA GLY A 59 -30.41 -0.75 2.49
C GLY A 59 -31.42 -1.62 1.73
N ARG A 60 -32.70 -1.23 1.78
CA ARG A 60 -33.81 -2.02 1.20
C ARG A 60 -33.65 -2.34 -0.29
N ASN A 61 -33.02 -1.45 -1.06
CA ASN A 61 -32.82 -1.59 -2.50
C ASN A 61 -31.39 -2.03 -2.85
N SER A 62 -30.65 -2.58 -1.89
CA SER A 62 -29.29 -3.09 -2.11
C SER A 62 -29.32 -4.40 -2.89
N THR A 63 -28.44 -4.54 -3.87
CA THR A 63 -28.19 -5.82 -4.55
C THR A 63 -27.45 -6.82 -3.66
N ALA A 64 -26.81 -6.34 -2.59
CA ALA A 64 -26.21 -7.16 -1.54
C ALA A 64 -27.16 -7.30 -0.35
N GLY A 65 -27.25 -8.51 0.21
CA GLY A 65 -28.09 -8.80 1.37
C GLY A 65 -27.35 -9.55 2.47
N PRO A 66 -28.09 -10.19 3.40
CA PRO A 66 -27.51 -10.91 4.54
C PRO A 66 -26.49 -12.00 4.20
N SER A 67 -26.58 -12.59 3.00
CA SER A 67 -25.63 -13.59 2.49
C SER A 67 -24.26 -13.02 2.14
N CYS A 68 -24.09 -11.70 2.00
CA CYS A 68 -22.81 -11.09 1.68
C CYS A 68 -21.89 -11.07 2.91
N SER A 69 -21.08 -12.12 3.06
CA SER A 69 -20.17 -12.31 4.20
C SER A 69 -19.18 -11.15 4.39
N ILE A 70 -18.63 -10.60 3.30
CA ILE A 70 -17.74 -9.43 3.35
C ILE A 70 -18.39 -8.26 4.09
N LEU A 71 -19.63 -7.92 3.74
CA LEU A 71 -20.33 -6.79 4.35
C LEU A 71 -20.76 -7.09 5.78
N GLN A 72 -21.23 -8.30 6.08
CA GLN A 72 -21.59 -8.68 7.44
C GLN A 72 -20.42 -8.56 8.42
N GLU A 73 -19.26 -9.09 8.02
CA GLU A 73 -18.04 -8.99 8.82
C GLU A 73 -17.53 -7.54 8.90
N ALA A 74 -17.69 -6.75 7.83
CA ALA A 74 -17.38 -5.33 7.87
C ALA A 74 -18.28 -4.57 8.84
N PHE A 75 -19.59 -4.80 8.84
CA PHE A 75 -20.54 -4.13 9.73
C PHE A 75 -20.19 -4.43 11.19
N ARG A 76 -19.96 -5.71 11.52
CA ARG A 76 -19.53 -6.12 12.88
C ARG A 76 -18.22 -5.47 13.29
N ARG A 77 -17.24 -5.47 12.40
CA ARG A 77 -15.91 -4.91 12.66
C ARG A 77 -15.94 -3.38 12.86
N TYR A 78 -16.64 -2.65 11.98
CA TYR A 78 -16.75 -1.19 12.10
C TYR A 78 -17.60 -0.75 13.29
N TYR A 79 -18.65 -1.49 13.62
CA TYR A 79 -19.37 -1.29 14.88
C TYR A 79 -18.40 -1.39 16.08
N ASN A 80 -17.55 -2.41 16.10
CA ASN A 80 -16.53 -2.56 17.15
C ASN A 80 -15.47 -1.46 17.13
N TYR A 81 -15.08 -0.92 15.97
CA TYR A 81 -14.14 0.22 15.90
C TYR A 81 -14.75 1.52 16.40
N ILE A 82 -16.05 1.71 16.18
CA ILE A 82 -16.79 2.89 16.62
C ILE A 82 -17.06 2.84 18.12
N PHE A 83 -17.50 1.71 18.68
CA PHE A 83 -17.94 1.64 20.09
C PHE A 83 -16.98 0.88 21.03
N GLY A 84 -16.23 -0.10 20.51
CA GLY A 84 -15.51 -1.09 21.33
C GLY A 84 -14.41 -0.53 22.23
N PHE A 85 -13.71 0.52 21.82
CA PHE A 85 -12.74 1.20 22.66
C PHE A 85 -13.40 1.91 23.86
N TYR A 86 -14.52 2.59 23.62
CA TYR A 86 -15.21 3.40 24.63
C TYR A 86 -15.83 2.54 25.73
N LYS A 87 -16.24 1.30 25.43
CA LYS A 87 -16.70 0.31 26.43
C LYS A 87 -15.68 0.01 27.51
N ARG A 88 -14.40 -0.11 27.14
CA ARG A 88 -13.36 -0.66 28.02
C ARG A 88 -12.71 0.39 28.92
N HIS A 89 -12.84 1.67 28.57
CA HIS A 89 -12.00 2.70 29.14
C HIS A 89 -12.73 3.90 29.74
N LEU A 90 -14.06 4.07 29.56
CA LEU A 90 -14.74 5.32 29.91
C LEU A 90 -16.08 5.14 30.66
N ARG A 91 -16.40 6.12 31.50
CA ARG A 91 -17.64 6.21 32.31
C ARG A 91 -18.87 6.33 31.41
N PRO A 92 -20.07 5.89 31.85
CA PRO A 92 -21.29 6.00 31.07
C PRO A 92 -21.53 7.45 30.65
N ALA A 93 -21.73 7.66 29.34
CA ALA A 93 -22.04 8.96 28.78
C ALA A 93 -23.32 9.51 29.42
N ARG A 94 -23.33 10.79 29.79
CA ARG A 94 -24.58 11.46 30.17
C ARG A 94 -25.42 11.64 28.91
N PHE A 95 -26.67 11.18 28.95
CA PHE A 95 -27.62 11.35 27.86
C PHE A 95 -27.74 12.84 27.50
N HIS A 96 -27.46 13.18 26.24
CA HIS A 96 -27.69 14.51 25.70
C HIS A 96 -28.92 14.48 24.80
N PRO A 97 -30.02 15.19 25.15
CA PRO A 97 -31.16 15.33 24.27
C PRO A 97 -30.72 16.07 22.99
N GLY A 98 -30.99 15.48 21.83
CA GLY A 98 -30.60 16.01 20.54
C GLY A 98 -30.97 15.07 19.39
N PRO A 99 -30.86 15.54 18.14
CA PRO A 99 -31.09 14.73 16.95
C PRO A 99 -30.19 13.49 16.95
N GLN A 100 -30.76 12.32 16.71
CA GLN A 100 -30.09 11.03 16.87
C GLN A 100 -29.93 10.34 15.52
N LEU A 101 -28.74 9.79 15.30
CA LEU A 101 -28.47 8.90 14.17
C LEU A 101 -28.67 7.46 14.64
N GLU A 102 -29.70 6.81 14.10
CA GLU A 102 -30.11 5.46 14.49
C GLU A 102 -29.51 4.39 13.58
N GLN A 103 -29.29 4.71 12.30
CA GLN A 103 -28.86 3.70 11.34
C GLN A 103 -27.87 4.24 10.32
N LEU A 104 -26.96 3.37 9.90
CA LEU A 104 -26.24 3.48 8.64
C LEU A 104 -26.74 2.40 7.67
N GLN A 105 -27.47 2.82 6.63
CA GLN A 105 -27.93 1.93 5.58
C GLN A 105 -26.90 1.87 4.44
N VAL A 106 -26.37 0.67 4.21
CA VAL A 106 -25.39 0.39 3.16
C VAL A 106 -26.08 -0.20 1.94
N THR A 107 -25.98 0.49 0.80
CA THR A 107 -26.65 0.11 -0.45
C THR A 107 -25.63 -0.12 -1.56
N ILE A 108 -25.63 -1.33 -2.13
CA ILE A 108 -24.87 -1.66 -3.34
C ILE A 108 -25.79 -1.56 -4.56
N THR A 109 -25.35 -0.87 -5.61
CA THR A 109 -26.23 -0.56 -6.77
C THR A 109 -26.08 -1.52 -7.94
N LEU A 110 -24.88 -2.05 -8.18
CA LEU A 110 -24.61 -3.02 -9.25
C LEU A 110 -24.42 -4.42 -8.65
N GLU A 111 -24.06 -5.42 -9.45
CA GLU A 111 -23.73 -6.75 -8.92
C GLU A 111 -22.66 -6.65 -7.80
N PRO A 112 -22.90 -7.18 -6.59
CA PRO A 112 -22.08 -6.85 -5.42
C PRO A 112 -20.61 -7.24 -5.50
N GLN A 113 -20.30 -8.38 -6.14
CA GLN A 113 -18.99 -9.03 -6.13
C GLN A 113 -18.56 -9.52 -4.73
N CYS A 114 -19.51 -9.92 -3.87
CA CYS A 114 -19.24 -10.38 -2.50
C CYS A 114 -18.43 -11.69 -2.44
N ASP A 115 -18.55 -12.55 -3.46
CA ASP A 115 -17.86 -13.86 -3.53
C ASP A 115 -16.64 -13.82 -4.47
N SER A 116 -16.28 -12.64 -4.95
CA SER A 116 -15.13 -12.45 -5.84
C SER A 116 -13.92 -11.91 -5.08
N PHE A 117 -12.73 -12.09 -5.67
CA PHE A 117 -11.54 -11.34 -5.25
C PHE A 117 -11.52 -9.96 -5.92
N PRO A 118 -11.04 -8.92 -5.22
CA PRO A 118 -10.82 -7.62 -5.84
C PRO A 118 -9.76 -7.75 -6.95
N ASN A 119 -9.82 -6.87 -7.94
CA ASN A 119 -8.83 -6.79 -9.00
C ASN A 119 -8.57 -5.32 -9.37
N MET A 120 -7.71 -5.10 -10.36
CA MET A 120 -7.31 -3.76 -10.79
C MET A 120 -8.45 -2.84 -11.24
N SER A 121 -9.55 -3.41 -11.74
CA SER A 121 -10.73 -2.69 -12.22
C SER A 121 -11.87 -2.62 -11.20
N SER A 122 -11.65 -3.11 -9.97
CA SER A 122 -12.63 -3.04 -8.89
C SER A 122 -13.04 -1.59 -8.62
N ASP A 123 -14.35 -1.34 -8.67
CA ASP A 123 -14.90 0.00 -8.40
C ASP A 123 -14.95 0.26 -6.89
N GLU A 124 -14.11 1.20 -6.45
CA GLU A 124 -13.98 1.63 -5.05
C GLU A 124 -14.70 2.96 -4.76
N SER A 125 -15.52 3.45 -5.68
CA SER A 125 -16.27 4.69 -5.51
C SER A 125 -17.45 4.52 -4.56
N TYR A 126 -17.74 5.58 -3.78
CA TYR A 126 -18.88 5.63 -2.89
C TYR A 126 -19.36 7.07 -2.66
N SER A 127 -20.61 7.18 -2.20
CA SER A 127 -21.19 8.40 -1.65
C SER A 127 -21.73 8.13 -0.26
N LEU A 128 -21.44 9.01 0.69
CA LEU A 128 -21.90 8.93 2.07
C LEU A 128 -22.71 10.18 2.40
N LEU A 129 -23.95 9.99 2.81
CA LEU A 129 -24.85 11.03 3.28
C LEU A 129 -25.16 10.77 4.75
N VAL A 130 -24.66 11.62 5.63
CA VAL A 130 -24.94 11.57 7.06
C VAL A 130 -26.03 12.58 7.36
N GLN A 131 -27.21 12.09 7.72
CA GLN A 131 -28.38 12.89 8.09
C GLN A 131 -29.23 12.12 9.11
N GLU A 132 -30.12 12.80 9.82
CA GLU A 132 -31.05 12.14 10.76
C GLU A 132 -32.33 11.61 10.07
N PRO A 133 -32.95 10.54 10.59
CA PRO A 133 -32.41 9.60 11.59
C PRO A 133 -31.51 8.51 10.97
N VAL A 134 -31.34 8.52 9.65
CA VAL A 134 -30.65 7.46 8.88
C VAL A 134 -29.58 8.06 7.96
N ALA A 135 -28.36 7.59 8.12
CA ALA A 135 -27.26 7.81 7.19
C ALA A 135 -27.28 6.78 6.06
N TYR A 136 -26.84 7.18 4.87
CA TYR A 136 -26.82 6.35 3.68
C TYR A 136 -25.41 6.26 3.12
N LEU A 137 -24.88 5.04 3.05
CA LEU A 137 -23.67 4.72 2.30
C LEU A 137 -24.05 3.98 1.03
N LYS A 138 -23.85 4.62 -0.12
CA LYS A 138 -24.14 4.05 -1.43
C LYS A 138 -22.86 3.82 -2.20
N ALA A 139 -22.68 2.63 -2.77
CA ALA A 139 -21.51 2.28 -3.58
C ALA A 139 -21.93 1.43 -4.78
N ASN A 140 -21.12 1.45 -5.84
CA ASN A 140 -21.38 0.62 -7.01
C ASN A 140 -21.16 -0.87 -6.74
N ARG A 141 -20.12 -1.19 -5.96
CA ARG A 141 -19.70 -2.56 -5.61
C ARG A 141 -19.37 -2.63 -4.13
N VAL A 142 -19.18 -3.86 -3.62
CA VAL A 142 -18.79 -4.08 -2.22
C VAL A 142 -17.52 -3.34 -1.81
N TRP A 143 -16.58 -3.15 -2.73
CA TRP A 143 -15.28 -2.51 -2.47
C TRP A 143 -15.44 -1.05 -2.04
N GLY A 144 -16.25 -0.25 -2.74
CA GLY A 144 -16.55 1.13 -2.36
C GLY A 144 -17.23 1.25 -1.00
N ALA A 145 -18.12 0.30 -0.65
CA ALA A 145 -18.75 0.28 0.66
C ALA A 145 -17.73 0.04 1.79
N LEU A 146 -16.73 -0.82 1.60
CA LEU A 146 -15.65 -0.99 2.58
C LEU A 146 -14.87 0.30 2.84
N ARG A 147 -14.65 1.11 1.79
CA ARG A 147 -13.97 2.42 1.88
C ARG A 147 -14.84 3.47 2.56
N GLY A 148 -16.13 3.48 2.25
CA GLY A 148 -17.08 4.40 2.87
C GLY A 148 -17.34 4.08 4.34
N LEU A 149 -17.31 2.81 4.75
CA LEU A 149 -17.38 2.44 6.17
C LEU A 149 -16.18 2.95 6.96
N GLU A 150 -14.97 2.91 6.39
CA GLU A 150 -13.78 3.52 7.01
C GLU A 150 -14.01 5.01 7.21
N THR A 151 -14.40 5.73 6.15
CA THR A 151 -14.68 7.17 6.21
C THR A 151 -15.78 7.52 7.21
N PHE A 152 -16.86 6.74 7.27
CA PHE A 152 -17.91 6.92 8.27
C PHE A 152 -17.37 6.77 9.69
N SER A 153 -16.56 5.73 9.95
CA SER A 153 -15.93 5.55 11.26
C SER A 153 -14.99 6.70 11.63
N GLN A 154 -14.42 7.37 10.63
CA GLN A 154 -13.55 8.52 10.83
C GLN A 154 -14.29 9.80 11.23
N LEU A 155 -15.53 9.96 10.76
CA LEU A 155 -16.40 11.09 11.08
C LEU A 155 -16.94 11.04 12.51
N VAL A 156 -17.00 9.85 13.13
CA VAL A 156 -17.42 9.72 14.52
C VAL A 156 -16.30 10.17 15.45
N TYR A 157 -16.61 11.11 16.34
CA TYR A 157 -15.72 11.57 17.40
C TYR A 157 -16.46 11.62 18.74
N GLN A 158 -15.69 11.79 19.81
CA GLN A 158 -16.23 11.96 21.15
C GLN A 158 -16.14 13.43 21.54
N ASP A 159 -17.22 14.00 22.05
CA ASP A 159 -17.22 15.37 22.57
C ASP A 159 -16.54 15.45 23.96
N CYS A 160 -16.47 16.66 24.53
CA CYS A 160 -15.85 16.89 25.84
C CYS A 160 -16.59 16.25 27.02
N TYR A 161 -17.85 15.83 26.84
CA TYR A 161 -18.67 15.17 27.85
C TYR A 161 -18.69 13.65 27.71
N GLY A 162 -18.05 13.13 26.66
CA GLY A 162 -17.94 11.71 26.40
C GLY A 162 -19.03 11.16 25.48
N ALA A 163 -19.90 11.98 24.92
CA ALA A 163 -20.92 11.55 23.97
C ALA A 163 -20.29 11.34 22.58
N LEU A 164 -20.73 10.29 21.88
CA LEU A 164 -20.33 10.05 20.50
C LEU A 164 -21.18 10.89 19.56
N THR A 165 -20.50 11.68 18.74
CA THR A 165 -21.10 12.71 17.90
C THR A 165 -20.57 12.58 16.48
N ILE A 166 -21.41 12.96 15.52
CA ILE A 166 -21.07 13.06 14.10
C ILE A 166 -21.72 14.32 13.50
N ASN A 167 -21.04 14.98 12.58
CA ASN A 167 -21.62 16.10 11.85
C ASN A 167 -22.46 15.60 10.66
N GLU A 168 -23.60 16.24 10.42
CA GLU A 168 -24.33 16.08 9.18
C GLU A 168 -23.41 16.46 8.01
N SER A 169 -23.34 15.60 7.00
CA SER A 169 -22.35 15.75 5.94
C SER A 169 -22.72 14.98 4.68
N THR A 170 -22.21 15.45 3.54
CA THR A 170 -22.24 14.73 2.26
C THR A 170 -20.81 14.55 1.76
N ILE A 171 -20.45 13.32 1.44
CA ILE A 171 -19.14 12.94 0.90
C ILE A 171 -19.35 12.17 -0.40
N ILE A 172 -18.55 12.50 -1.41
CA ILE A 172 -18.43 11.73 -2.65
C ILE A 172 -16.95 11.44 -2.81
N ASP A 173 -16.58 10.18 -3.03
CA ASP A 173 -15.19 9.77 -2.99
C ASP A 173 -14.87 8.59 -3.91
N PHE A 174 -13.64 8.59 -4.41
CA PHE A 174 -13.07 7.55 -5.26
C PHE A 174 -11.54 7.74 -5.35
N PRO A 175 -10.77 6.64 -5.52
CA PRO A 175 -9.32 6.73 -5.54
C PRO A 175 -8.81 7.48 -6.78
N ARG A 176 -7.69 8.20 -6.62
CA ARG A 176 -6.93 8.76 -7.75
C ARG A 176 -6.26 7.67 -8.59
N PHE A 177 -5.74 6.65 -7.93
CA PHE A 177 -4.99 5.57 -8.56
C PHE A 177 -5.56 4.22 -8.12
N ALA A 178 -5.66 3.28 -9.06
CA ALA A 178 -6.24 1.96 -8.81
C ALA A 178 -5.29 1.01 -8.07
N HIS A 179 -3.98 1.21 -8.16
CA HIS A 179 -2.97 0.37 -7.50
C HIS A 179 -2.33 1.08 -6.32
N ARG A 180 -2.61 0.62 -5.10
CA ARG A 180 -2.11 1.26 -3.88
C ARG A 180 -1.56 0.19 -2.98
N GLY A 181 -0.25 -0.02 -3.07
CA GLY A 181 0.42 -1.16 -2.49
C GLY A 181 1.21 -0.89 -1.22
N ILE A 182 1.36 -1.93 -0.40
CA ILE A 182 2.40 -2.06 0.61
C ILE A 182 3.21 -3.31 0.27
N LEU A 183 4.53 -3.17 0.15
CA LEU A 183 5.44 -4.30 0.05
C LEU A 183 5.91 -4.71 1.45
N ILE A 184 5.71 -5.99 1.78
CA ILE A 184 6.32 -6.64 2.94
C ILE A 184 7.30 -7.72 2.49
N ASP A 185 8.47 -7.74 3.10
CA ASP A 185 9.51 -8.75 2.90
C ASP A 185 9.43 -9.77 4.04
N THR A 186 9.19 -11.02 3.69
CA THR A 186 9.10 -12.13 4.65
C THR A 186 10.23 -13.15 4.53
N SER A 187 11.22 -12.85 3.68
CA SER A 187 12.40 -13.70 3.49
C SER A 187 13.54 -13.28 4.40
N ARG A 188 13.88 -11.98 4.39
CA ARG A 188 15.00 -11.46 5.20
C ARG A 188 14.75 -11.67 6.68
N HIS A 189 13.51 -11.46 7.12
CA HIS A 189 12.99 -11.98 8.38
C HIS A 189 11.60 -12.56 8.19
N TYR A 190 11.32 -13.69 8.85
CA TYR A 190 9.98 -14.25 8.87
C TYR A 190 9.01 -13.35 9.65
N LEU A 191 7.83 -13.10 9.09
CA LEU A 191 6.77 -12.36 9.77
C LEU A 191 5.67 -13.33 10.23
N PRO A 192 5.40 -13.43 11.54
CA PRO A 192 4.28 -14.25 12.02
C PRO A 192 2.95 -13.80 11.40
N MET A 193 2.05 -14.75 11.16
CA MET A 193 0.72 -14.52 10.59
C MET A 193 0.00 -13.32 11.23
N LYS A 194 0.02 -13.21 12.55
CA LYS A 194 -0.59 -12.10 13.30
C LYS A 194 -0.08 -10.73 12.84
N THR A 195 1.20 -10.60 12.49
CA THR A 195 1.79 -9.35 12.01
C THR A 195 1.27 -9.01 10.61
N ILE A 196 1.20 -10.00 9.70
CA ILE A 196 0.65 -9.81 8.35
C ILE A 196 -0.82 -9.40 8.41
N LEU A 197 -1.64 -10.10 9.21
CA LEU A 197 -3.06 -9.79 9.36
C LEU A 197 -3.28 -8.38 9.96
N LYS A 198 -2.46 -7.98 10.95
CA LYS A 198 -2.49 -6.60 11.47
C LYS A 198 -2.09 -5.56 10.44
N THR A 199 -1.12 -5.86 9.58
CA THR A 199 -0.76 -4.98 8.46
C THR A 199 -1.94 -4.81 7.51
N LEU A 200 -2.67 -5.88 7.19
CA LEU A 200 -3.89 -5.84 6.36
C LEU A 200 -5.00 -4.98 6.99
N ASP A 201 -5.18 -5.03 8.32
CA ASP A 201 -6.09 -4.12 9.03
C ASP A 201 -5.66 -2.65 8.85
N ALA A 202 -4.39 -2.34 9.09
CA ALA A 202 -3.87 -0.98 8.94
C ALA A 202 -3.93 -0.49 7.48
N MET A 203 -3.73 -1.37 6.50
CA MET A 203 -3.93 -1.07 5.09
C MET A 203 -5.37 -0.66 4.79
N ALA A 204 -6.35 -1.37 5.36
CA ALA A 204 -7.77 -1.04 5.20
C ALA A 204 -8.09 0.36 5.76
N PHE A 205 -7.57 0.70 6.95
CA PHE A 205 -7.75 2.03 7.56
C PHE A 205 -7.17 3.16 6.70
N ASN A 206 -6.12 2.86 5.94
CA ASN A 206 -5.43 3.81 5.06
C ASN A 206 -5.86 3.69 3.58
N LYS A 207 -6.90 2.89 3.29
CA LYS A 207 -7.44 2.65 1.94
C LYS A 207 -6.42 2.13 0.91
N PHE A 208 -5.35 1.45 1.38
CA PHE A 208 -4.52 0.61 0.52
C PHE A 208 -5.30 -0.61 0.05
N ASN A 209 -4.99 -1.12 -1.14
CA ASN A 209 -5.73 -2.21 -1.76
C ASN A 209 -4.84 -3.30 -2.39
N VAL A 210 -3.52 -3.21 -2.24
CA VAL A 210 -2.57 -4.25 -2.70
C VAL A 210 -1.60 -4.57 -1.58
N LEU A 211 -1.53 -5.85 -1.20
CA LEU A 211 -0.41 -6.41 -0.46
C LEU A 211 0.54 -7.01 -1.51
N HIS A 212 1.66 -6.36 -1.71
CA HIS A 212 2.77 -6.92 -2.45
C HIS A 212 3.57 -7.79 -1.49
N TRP A 213 3.45 -9.11 -1.64
CA TRP A 213 4.07 -10.05 -0.72
C TRP A 213 5.36 -10.59 -1.34
N HIS A 214 6.47 -9.95 -0.97
CA HIS A 214 7.83 -10.44 -1.24
C HIS A 214 8.12 -11.62 -0.31
N ILE A 215 7.75 -12.81 -0.78
CA ILE A 215 7.58 -13.98 0.09
C ILE A 215 8.88 -14.77 0.30
N VAL A 216 9.79 -14.74 -0.68
CA VAL A 216 11.05 -15.49 -0.69
C VAL A 216 12.16 -14.62 -1.29
N ASP A 217 13.40 -14.84 -0.86
CA ASP A 217 14.60 -14.15 -1.32
C ASP A 217 15.83 -15.03 -0.99
N ASP A 218 17.05 -14.50 -1.03
CA ASP A 218 18.30 -15.19 -0.75
C ASP A 218 18.34 -15.86 0.63
N GLN A 219 17.87 -15.16 1.67
CA GLN A 219 18.09 -15.54 3.06
C GLN A 219 17.18 -16.71 3.48
N SER A 220 15.90 -16.70 3.07
CA SER A 220 14.99 -17.80 3.38
C SER A 220 13.88 -18.06 2.35
N PHE A 221 13.39 -19.30 2.35
CA PHE A 221 12.25 -19.75 1.55
C PHE A 221 11.12 -20.21 2.48
N PRO A 222 10.31 -19.30 3.04
CA PRO A 222 9.24 -19.66 3.99
C PRO A 222 7.98 -20.19 3.30
N TYR A 223 7.77 -19.97 2.00
CA TYR A 223 6.59 -20.48 1.29
C TYR A 223 6.59 -22.01 1.20
N GLN A 224 5.55 -22.68 1.68
CA GLN A 224 5.43 -24.13 1.54
C GLN A 224 4.79 -24.52 0.21
N SER A 225 5.64 -24.90 -0.75
CA SER A 225 5.16 -25.46 -2.02
C SER A 225 4.65 -26.89 -1.84
N ILE A 226 3.50 -27.21 -2.45
CA ILE A 226 2.94 -28.56 -2.45
C ILE A 226 3.70 -29.46 -3.44
N THR A 227 4.00 -28.92 -4.62
CA THR A 227 4.73 -29.60 -5.70
C THR A 227 6.22 -29.73 -5.39
N PHE A 228 6.79 -28.80 -4.62
CA PHE A 228 8.20 -28.83 -4.22
C PHE A 228 8.40 -28.60 -2.71
N PRO A 229 8.03 -29.57 -1.84
CA PRO A 229 8.13 -29.41 -0.38
C PRO A 229 9.55 -29.12 0.11
N GLN A 230 10.54 -29.61 -0.63
CA GLN A 230 11.96 -29.45 -0.29
C GLN A 230 12.43 -27.99 -0.31
N LEU A 231 11.72 -27.09 -1.00
CA LEU A 231 12.04 -25.65 -1.02
C LEU A 231 11.92 -25.06 0.39
N SER A 232 10.78 -25.23 1.07
CA SER A 232 10.62 -24.78 2.46
C SER A 232 11.38 -25.64 3.46
N ASP A 233 11.39 -26.97 3.29
CA ASP A 233 12.02 -27.89 4.25
C ASP A 233 13.52 -27.62 4.45
N LYS A 234 14.18 -27.12 3.40
CA LYS A 234 15.63 -26.83 3.40
C LYS A 234 15.95 -25.35 3.24
N GLY A 235 15.03 -24.56 2.71
CA GLY A 235 15.22 -23.14 2.40
C GLY A 235 14.73 -22.20 3.48
N SER A 236 13.75 -22.60 4.31
CA SER A 236 13.27 -21.77 5.42
C SER A 236 14.29 -21.66 6.56
N TYR A 237 14.16 -20.64 7.41
CA TYR A 237 15.00 -20.51 8.61
C TYR A 237 14.84 -21.68 9.58
N SER A 238 13.62 -22.18 9.73
CA SER A 238 13.29 -23.40 10.49
C SER A 238 11.90 -23.87 10.08
N LEU A 239 11.53 -25.09 10.45
CA LEU A 239 10.17 -25.62 10.24
C LEU A 239 9.06 -24.80 10.93
N ARG A 240 9.40 -23.89 11.86
CA ARG A 240 8.46 -22.96 12.50
C ARG A 240 8.30 -21.64 11.74
N HIS A 241 9.17 -21.37 10.76
CA HIS A 241 9.21 -20.15 9.96
C HIS A 241 8.77 -20.44 8.52
N VAL A 242 7.58 -21.04 8.41
CA VAL A 242 6.99 -21.50 7.15
C VAL A 242 5.56 -20.97 7.07
N TYR A 243 5.14 -20.57 5.88
CA TYR A 243 3.73 -20.30 5.55
C TYR A 243 3.16 -21.53 4.89
N THR A 244 2.29 -22.23 5.61
CA THR A 244 1.58 -23.41 5.10
C THR A 244 0.53 -22.99 4.06
N PRO A 245 -0.02 -23.92 3.25
CA PRO A 245 -1.14 -23.62 2.37
C PRO A 245 -2.33 -22.98 3.10
N SER A 246 -2.60 -23.39 4.36
CA SER A 246 -3.65 -22.81 5.19
C SER A 246 -3.34 -21.38 5.64
N ASP A 247 -2.07 -21.07 5.91
CA ASP A 247 -1.64 -19.72 6.26
C ASP A 247 -1.83 -18.78 5.07
N VAL A 248 -1.39 -19.21 3.87
CA VAL A 248 -1.57 -18.45 2.63
C VAL A 248 -3.05 -18.20 2.35
N ASP A 249 -3.91 -19.23 2.42
CA ASP A 249 -5.36 -19.09 2.26
C ASP A 249 -5.97 -18.11 3.27
N THR A 250 -5.51 -18.17 4.53
CA THR A 250 -5.93 -17.21 5.57
C THR A 250 -5.56 -15.78 5.20
N VAL A 251 -4.34 -15.52 4.70
CA VAL A 251 -3.95 -14.17 4.24
C VAL A 251 -4.82 -13.72 3.07
N LEU A 252 -5.05 -14.59 2.08
CA LEU A 252 -5.85 -14.29 0.89
C LEU A 252 -7.29 -13.90 1.25
N GLU A 253 -7.97 -14.71 2.07
CA GLU A 253 -9.34 -14.41 2.50
C GLU A 253 -9.39 -13.20 3.43
N TYR A 254 -8.46 -13.06 4.38
CA TYR A 254 -8.45 -11.91 5.29
C TYR A 254 -8.25 -10.58 4.55
N ALA A 255 -7.42 -10.60 3.49
CA ALA A 255 -7.23 -9.48 2.58
C ALA A 255 -8.49 -9.23 1.73
N ARG A 256 -9.12 -10.27 1.18
CA ARG A 256 -10.35 -10.18 0.38
C ARG A 256 -11.49 -9.51 1.16
N PHE A 257 -11.69 -9.87 2.43
CA PHE A 257 -12.69 -9.26 3.32
C PHE A 257 -12.44 -7.77 3.63
N ARG A 258 -11.27 -7.25 3.24
CA ARG A 258 -10.89 -5.83 3.32
C ARG A 258 -10.75 -5.18 1.94
N GLY A 259 -11.08 -5.90 0.87
CA GLY A 259 -10.90 -5.44 -0.50
C GLY A 259 -9.43 -5.19 -0.83
N ILE A 260 -8.53 -6.03 -0.32
CA ILE A 260 -7.10 -5.98 -0.58
C ILE A 260 -6.73 -7.16 -1.47
N ARG A 261 -6.04 -6.88 -2.58
CA ARG A 261 -5.42 -7.85 -3.47
C ARG A 261 -4.13 -8.35 -2.86
N VAL A 262 -3.76 -9.60 -3.10
CA VAL A 262 -2.46 -10.14 -2.69
C VAL A 262 -1.70 -10.51 -3.96
N ILE A 263 -0.65 -9.75 -4.26
CA ILE A 263 0.24 -10.01 -5.39
C ILE A 263 1.47 -10.72 -4.83
N PRO A 264 1.68 -12.01 -5.16
CA PRO A 264 2.87 -12.70 -4.74
C PRO A 264 4.06 -12.26 -5.59
N GLU A 265 5.21 -12.10 -4.94
CA GLU A 265 6.49 -11.99 -5.60
C GLU A 265 7.34 -13.22 -5.33
N PHE A 266 7.77 -13.85 -6.42
CA PHE A 266 8.73 -14.94 -6.44
C PHE A 266 9.86 -14.54 -7.37
N ASP A 267 10.76 -13.73 -6.84
CA ASP A 267 11.81 -13.07 -7.59
C ASP A 267 12.82 -14.07 -8.17
N THR A 268 13.15 -13.88 -9.45
CA THR A 268 14.16 -14.61 -10.19
C THR A 268 14.73 -13.77 -11.35
N PRO A 269 15.97 -13.99 -11.82
CA PRO A 269 16.90 -15.04 -11.43
C PRO A 269 17.85 -14.68 -10.28
N GLY A 270 17.93 -13.39 -9.90
CA GLY A 270 18.60 -12.90 -8.70
C GLY A 270 17.93 -13.42 -7.43
N HIS A 271 18.44 -13.03 -6.26
CA HIS A 271 17.78 -13.22 -4.96
C HIS A 271 17.20 -14.64 -4.70
N THR A 272 17.92 -15.68 -5.16
CA THR A 272 17.44 -17.07 -5.19
C THR A 272 18.30 -18.06 -4.41
N GLN A 273 19.23 -17.62 -3.57
CA GLN A 273 20.12 -18.51 -2.82
C GLN A 273 19.36 -19.55 -1.97
N SER A 274 18.24 -19.16 -1.34
CA SER A 274 17.42 -20.07 -0.54
C SER A 274 16.78 -21.20 -1.36
N TRP A 275 16.46 -20.95 -2.64
CA TRP A 275 15.83 -21.91 -3.55
C TRP A 275 16.74 -23.10 -3.85
N GLY A 276 18.05 -22.84 -4.01
CA GLY A 276 19.04 -23.86 -4.32
C GLY A 276 19.23 -24.91 -3.23
N LYS A 277 18.83 -24.60 -1.99
CA LYS A 277 18.85 -25.57 -0.88
C LYS A 277 17.83 -26.69 -1.09
N GLY A 278 16.67 -26.36 -1.65
CA GLY A 278 15.58 -27.30 -1.92
C GLY A 278 15.59 -27.90 -3.32
N GLN A 279 16.06 -27.15 -4.33
CA GLN A 279 16.11 -27.58 -5.73
C GLN A 279 17.55 -27.71 -6.23
N LYS A 280 18.05 -28.95 -6.24
CA LYS A 280 19.42 -29.24 -6.71
C LYS A 280 19.59 -28.90 -8.19
N GLY A 281 20.72 -28.28 -8.52
CA GLY A 281 21.08 -27.92 -9.89
C GLY A 281 20.34 -26.71 -10.47
N LEU A 282 19.51 -26.02 -9.67
CA LEU A 282 18.82 -24.79 -10.09
C LEU A 282 19.78 -23.60 -10.21
N LEU A 283 20.61 -23.40 -9.19
CA LEU A 283 21.51 -22.25 -9.11
C LEU A 283 22.81 -22.50 -9.87
N THR A 284 23.43 -21.41 -10.34
CA THR A 284 24.70 -21.48 -11.06
C THR A 284 25.86 -21.74 -10.08
N PRO A 285 26.67 -22.80 -10.26
CA PRO A 285 27.91 -22.93 -9.52
C PRO A 285 28.96 -21.91 -9.99
N CYS A 286 29.56 -21.16 -9.07
CA CYS A 286 30.58 -20.17 -9.40
C CYS A 286 31.98 -20.81 -9.47
N TYR A 287 32.86 -20.27 -10.30
CA TYR A 287 34.22 -20.76 -10.51
C TYR A 287 35.26 -19.70 -10.15
N SER A 288 36.39 -20.13 -9.60
CA SER A 288 37.58 -19.30 -9.43
C SER A 288 38.80 -20.09 -9.87
N GLN A 289 39.68 -19.47 -10.67
CA GLN A 289 40.87 -20.12 -11.24
C GLN A 289 40.57 -21.49 -11.88
N ARG A 290 39.46 -21.59 -12.62
CA ARG A 290 38.95 -22.82 -13.28
C ARG A 290 38.55 -23.97 -12.35
N LYS A 291 38.50 -23.74 -11.03
CA LYS A 291 37.94 -24.68 -10.06
C LYS A 291 36.57 -24.21 -9.61
N GLN A 292 35.63 -25.15 -9.48
CA GLN A 292 34.33 -24.85 -8.91
C GLN A 292 34.48 -24.48 -7.44
N THR A 293 33.83 -23.40 -7.03
CA THR A 293 33.77 -22.94 -5.64
C THR A 293 32.52 -23.48 -4.95
N GLN A 294 32.42 -23.28 -3.62
CA GLN A 294 31.18 -23.56 -2.88
C GLN A 294 30.12 -22.47 -3.08
N ARG A 295 30.46 -21.32 -3.68
CA ARG A 295 29.51 -20.24 -3.95
C ARG A 295 28.59 -20.63 -5.10
N VAL A 296 27.33 -20.28 -4.92
CA VAL A 296 26.29 -20.32 -5.96
C VAL A 296 25.86 -18.88 -6.25
N GLY A 297 25.50 -18.63 -7.51
CA GLY A 297 24.97 -17.34 -7.96
C GLY A 297 23.51 -17.48 -8.43
N PRO A 298 23.07 -16.60 -9.35
CA PRO A 298 21.71 -16.61 -9.85
C PRO A 298 21.28 -17.95 -10.45
N ILE A 299 19.97 -18.15 -10.59
CA ILE A 299 19.39 -19.30 -11.32
C ILE A 299 20.13 -19.52 -12.64
N ASN A 300 20.42 -20.78 -12.96
CA ASN A 300 21.11 -21.13 -14.19
C ASN A 300 20.13 -21.11 -15.39
N PRO A 301 20.24 -20.14 -16.31
CA PRO A 301 19.29 -19.97 -17.41
C PRO A 301 19.59 -20.88 -18.61
N THR A 302 20.64 -21.71 -18.54
CA THR A 302 21.10 -22.51 -19.68
C THR A 302 20.55 -23.94 -19.69
N LEU A 303 19.90 -24.35 -18.60
CA LEU A 303 19.37 -25.71 -18.41
C LEU A 303 17.88 -25.78 -18.71
N ASN A 304 17.44 -26.84 -19.38
CA ASN A 304 16.01 -27.06 -19.64
C ASN A 304 15.25 -27.42 -18.35
N GLU A 305 15.94 -28.08 -17.43
CA GLU A 305 15.44 -28.49 -16.11
C GLU A 305 15.00 -27.27 -15.29
N THR A 306 15.72 -26.14 -15.40
CA THR A 306 15.33 -24.86 -14.79
C THR A 306 13.93 -24.45 -15.24
N TYR A 307 13.67 -24.43 -16.54
CA TYR A 307 12.38 -24.02 -17.08
C TYR A 307 11.26 -25.04 -16.82
N ARG A 308 11.58 -26.33 -16.75
CA ARG A 308 10.61 -27.36 -16.33
C ARG A 308 10.19 -27.19 -14.86
N PHE A 309 11.15 -26.92 -13.99
CA PHE A 309 10.91 -26.58 -12.59
C PHE A 309 10.02 -25.34 -12.49
N LEU A 310 10.43 -24.22 -13.09
CA LEU A 310 9.70 -22.95 -13.02
C LEU A 310 8.30 -23.03 -13.64
N THR A 311 8.12 -23.80 -14.72
CA THR A 311 6.78 -24.04 -15.30
C THR A 311 5.85 -24.74 -14.31
N THR A 312 6.36 -25.75 -13.61
CA THR A 312 5.58 -26.49 -12.61
C THR A 312 5.30 -25.63 -11.38
N PHE A 313 6.31 -24.90 -10.92
CA PHE A 313 6.23 -24.01 -9.77
C PHE A 313 5.23 -22.88 -10.01
N PHE A 314 5.36 -22.12 -11.11
CA PHE A 314 4.42 -21.04 -11.41
C PHE A 314 3.01 -21.53 -11.75
N LYS A 315 2.84 -22.78 -12.22
CA LYS A 315 1.51 -23.37 -12.34
C LYS A 315 0.84 -23.52 -10.96
N GLU A 316 1.57 -23.95 -9.94
CA GLU A 316 1.09 -23.96 -8.56
C GLU A 316 0.77 -22.54 -8.09
N ILE A 317 1.69 -21.59 -8.23
CA ILE A 317 1.47 -20.19 -7.82
C ILE A 317 0.23 -19.61 -8.49
N SER A 318 0.02 -19.86 -9.78
CA SER A 318 -1.14 -19.36 -10.52
C SER A 318 -2.48 -19.94 -10.02
N SER A 319 -2.43 -21.12 -9.38
CA SER A 319 -3.60 -21.80 -8.81
C SER A 319 -3.85 -21.38 -7.36
N VAL A 320 -2.78 -21.12 -6.59
CA VAL A 320 -2.86 -20.71 -5.18
C VAL A 320 -3.27 -19.25 -5.06
N PHE A 321 -2.68 -18.35 -5.87
CA PHE A 321 -2.93 -16.92 -5.77
C PHE A 321 -3.98 -16.48 -6.81
N PRO A 322 -5.15 -15.99 -6.39
CA PRO A 322 -6.25 -15.66 -7.30
C PRO A 322 -6.04 -14.34 -8.06
N ASP A 323 -5.15 -13.44 -7.58
CA ASP A 323 -4.90 -12.16 -8.26
C ASP A 323 -4.45 -12.37 -9.72
N GLN A 324 -4.82 -11.44 -10.58
CA GLN A 324 -4.51 -11.54 -12.01
C GLN A 324 -3.00 -11.43 -12.28
N PHE A 325 -2.23 -10.87 -11.36
CA PHE A 325 -0.81 -10.59 -11.54
C PHE A 325 0.07 -11.43 -10.62
N ILE A 326 1.26 -11.77 -11.11
CA ILE A 326 2.37 -12.33 -10.34
C ILE A 326 3.56 -11.39 -10.55
N HIS A 327 4.22 -10.98 -9.45
CA HIS A 327 5.47 -10.23 -9.54
C HIS A 327 6.62 -11.23 -9.74
N LEU A 328 7.40 -11.02 -10.79
CA LEU A 328 8.49 -11.91 -11.19
C LEU A 328 9.86 -11.43 -10.68
N GLY A 329 9.88 -10.26 -10.06
CA GLY A 329 11.09 -9.57 -9.64
C GLY A 329 11.95 -9.20 -10.85
N GLY A 330 13.19 -9.69 -10.85
CA GLY A 330 14.17 -9.47 -11.91
C GLY A 330 15.09 -8.28 -11.64
N ASP A 331 15.33 -7.94 -10.37
CA ASP A 331 16.24 -6.87 -9.95
C ASP A 331 17.65 -7.41 -9.59
N GLU A 332 18.61 -6.48 -9.57
CA GLU A 332 19.96 -6.63 -9.00
C GLU A 332 20.73 -7.93 -9.36
N VAL A 333 20.57 -8.44 -10.59
CA VAL A 333 21.22 -9.69 -11.00
C VAL A 333 22.73 -9.53 -11.14
N ASP A 334 23.48 -10.20 -10.26
CA ASP A 334 24.95 -10.27 -10.34
C ASP A 334 25.44 -11.28 -11.38
N PHE A 335 26.04 -10.77 -12.45
CA PHE A 335 26.57 -11.58 -13.55
C PHE A 335 27.92 -12.25 -13.26
N GLU A 336 28.64 -11.93 -12.16
CA GLU A 336 29.97 -12.46 -11.89
C GLU A 336 30.00 -14.00 -11.90
N CYS A 337 29.02 -14.62 -11.26
CA CYS A 337 28.95 -16.08 -11.19
C CYS A 337 28.67 -16.70 -12.57
N TRP A 338 27.79 -16.11 -13.36
CA TRP A 338 27.55 -16.53 -14.76
C TRP A 338 28.81 -16.38 -15.61
N ALA A 339 29.52 -15.26 -15.47
CA ALA A 339 30.76 -15.01 -16.18
C ALA A 339 31.86 -16.01 -15.81
N SER A 340 31.90 -16.48 -14.57
CA SER A 340 32.86 -17.48 -14.15
C SER A 340 32.59 -18.89 -14.69
N ASN A 341 31.34 -19.23 -15.00
CA ASN A 341 30.91 -20.61 -15.26
C ASN A 341 31.21 -21.07 -16.71
N PRO A 342 32.02 -22.12 -16.94
CA PRO A 342 32.39 -22.57 -18.29
C PRO A 342 31.22 -23.04 -19.17
N ASN A 343 30.21 -23.66 -18.58
CA ASN A 343 29.04 -24.15 -19.32
C ASN A 343 28.19 -22.97 -19.81
N ILE A 344 28.02 -21.94 -18.96
CA ILE A 344 27.34 -20.71 -19.35
C ILE A 344 28.13 -19.98 -20.42
N GLN A 345 29.45 -19.85 -20.28
CA GLN A 345 30.31 -19.27 -21.33
C GLN A 345 30.18 -20.00 -22.67
N ASN A 346 30.04 -21.34 -22.67
CA ASN A 346 29.79 -22.11 -23.88
C ASN A 346 28.40 -21.82 -24.47
N PHE A 347 27.38 -21.70 -23.62
CA PHE A 347 26.03 -21.31 -24.04
C PHE A 347 26.01 -19.90 -24.65
N MET A 348 26.70 -18.94 -24.04
CA MET A 348 26.86 -17.57 -24.54
C MET A 348 27.45 -17.56 -25.95
N LYS A 349 28.49 -18.37 -26.19
CA LYS A 349 29.08 -18.55 -27.53
C LYS A 349 28.07 -19.15 -28.52
N LYS A 350 27.39 -20.24 -28.13
CA LYS A 350 26.40 -20.93 -28.97
C LYS A 350 25.22 -20.03 -29.37
N LYS A 351 24.80 -19.13 -28.48
CA LYS A 351 23.70 -18.18 -28.72
C LYS A 351 24.14 -16.88 -29.40
N GLY A 352 25.44 -16.64 -29.55
CA GLY A 352 25.97 -15.40 -30.11
C GLY A 352 25.74 -14.19 -29.20
N PHE A 353 25.74 -14.38 -27.88
CA PHE A 353 25.60 -13.31 -26.89
C PHE A 353 26.94 -12.65 -26.55
N GLY A 354 28.06 -13.28 -26.91
CA GLY A 354 29.39 -12.72 -26.65
C GLY A 354 29.68 -12.66 -25.15
N LYS A 355 30.05 -11.47 -24.64
CA LYS A 355 30.29 -11.20 -23.21
C LYS A 355 29.16 -10.39 -22.55
N ASP A 356 28.06 -10.20 -23.25
CA ASP A 356 26.95 -9.36 -22.81
C ASP A 356 25.91 -10.20 -22.06
N PHE A 357 26.03 -10.24 -20.73
CA PHE A 357 25.18 -11.05 -19.86
C PHE A 357 23.76 -10.51 -19.71
N THR A 358 23.51 -9.22 -20.00
CA THR A 358 22.15 -8.65 -20.04
C THR A 358 21.28 -9.40 -21.05
N ARG A 359 21.85 -9.82 -22.19
CA ARG A 359 21.15 -10.65 -23.19
C ARG A 359 20.82 -12.05 -22.69
N LEU A 360 21.63 -12.60 -21.78
CA LEU A 360 21.36 -13.89 -21.15
C LEU A 360 20.20 -13.79 -20.16
N GLU A 361 20.19 -12.71 -19.37
CA GLU A 361 19.08 -12.38 -18.50
C GLU A 361 17.80 -12.11 -19.29
N SER A 362 17.84 -11.31 -20.35
CA SER A 362 16.68 -11.11 -21.22
C SER A 362 16.15 -12.42 -21.79
N PHE A 363 17.05 -13.34 -22.16
CA PHE A 363 16.67 -14.68 -22.62
C PHE A 363 15.95 -15.47 -21.53
N TYR A 364 16.41 -15.37 -20.28
CA TYR A 364 15.75 -15.97 -19.12
C TYR A 364 14.38 -15.36 -18.87
N ILE A 365 14.31 -14.05 -18.66
CA ILE A 365 13.08 -13.33 -18.31
C ILE A 365 12.01 -13.52 -19.38
N LYS A 366 12.37 -13.47 -20.66
CA LYS A 366 11.41 -13.74 -21.75
C LYS A 366 10.75 -15.11 -21.64
N LYS A 367 11.51 -16.16 -21.27
CA LYS A 367 10.95 -17.50 -21.08
C LYS A 367 10.02 -17.57 -19.87
N ILE A 368 10.31 -16.84 -18.79
CA ILE A 368 9.43 -16.78 -17.63
C ILE A 368 8.14 -16.03 -17.96
N LEU A 369 8.23 -14.90 -18.67
CA LEU A 369 7.07 -14.16 -19.14
C LEU A 369 6.17 -15.01 -20.06
N ASP A 370 6.76 -15.81 -20.96
CA ASP A 370 6.02 -16.75 -21.80
C ASP A 370 5.29 -17.82 -20.96
N ILE A 371 5.93 -18.34 -19.90
CA ILE A 371 5.31 -19.28 -18.94
C ILE A 371 4.10 -18.63 -18.27
N ILE A 372 4.25 -17.43 -17.68
CA ILE A 372 3.14 -16.76 -16.99
C ILE A 372 1.98 -16.43 -17.94
N THR A 373 2.30 -15.98 -19.15
CA THR A 373 1.31 -15.71 -20.19
C THR A 373 0.53 -16.97 -20.55
N SER A 374 1.21 -18.13 -20.65
CA SER A 374 0.55 -19.42 -20.92
C SER A 374 -0.41 -19.87 -19.80
N LEU A 375 -0.15 -19.40 -18.56
CA LEU A 375 -1.00 -19.63 -17.39
C LEU A 375 -2.14 -18.60 -17.27
N LYS A 376 -2.31 -17.72 -18.27
CA LYS A 376 -3.34 -16.66 -18.31
C LYS A 376 -3.26 -15.67 -17.13
N LYS A 377 -2.06 -15.43 -16.62
CA LYS A 377 -1.77 -14.40 -15.61
C LYS A 377 -1.01 -13.24 -16.26
N GLY A 378 -1.13 -12.05 -15.69
CA GLY A 378 -0.27 -10.91 -15.95
C GLY A 378 1.02 -10.99 -15.15
N SER A 379 2.03 -10.25 -15.59
CA SER A 379 3.32 -10.15 -14.92
C SER A 379 3.59 -8.72 -14.47
N ILE A 380 4.22 -8.58 -13.33
CA ILE A 380 4.87 -7.34 -12.86
C ILE A 380 6.36 -7.65 -12.72
N VAL A 381 7.22 -6.69 -13.03
CA VAL A 381 8.67 -6.83 -13.01
C VAL A 381 9.29 -5.56 -12.44
N TRP A 382 10.49 -5.67 -11.87
CA TRP A 382 11.31 -4.51 -11.51
C TRP A 382 11.86 -3.79 -12.74
N GLN A 383 12.40 -2.60 -12.53
CA GLN A 383 12.78 -1.68 -13.60
C GLN A 383 13.90 -2.22 -14.50
N GLU A 384 14.80 -3.02 -13.95
CA GLU A 384 15.98 -3.56 -14.62
C GLU A 384 15.59 -4.38 -15.85
N VAL A 385 14.47 -5.10 -15.79
CA VAL A 385 13.90 -5.83 -16.93
C VAL A 385 13.59 -4.90 -18.12
N PHE A 386 13.20 -3.64 -17.87
CA PHE A 386 13.01 -2.65 -18.92
C PHE A 386 14.31 -1.96 -19.32
N ASP A 387 15.13 -1.58 -18.35
CA ASP A 387 16.39 -0.86 -18.57
C ASP A 387 17.37 -1.69 -19.42
N ASP A 388 17.39 -3.01 -19.23
CA ASP A 388 18.21 -3.96 -20.00
C ASP A 388 17.62 -4.31 -21.38
N ASN A 389 16.64 -3.53 -21.86
CA ASN A 389 16.07 -3.63 -23.21
C ASN A 389 15.47 -5.01 -23.53
N VAL A 390 14.93 -5.71 -22.52
CA VAL A 390 14.22 -6.97 -22.75
C VAL A 390 13.04 -6.68 -23.69
N GLN A 391 13.09 -7.27 -24.88
CA GLN A 391 12.02 -7.14 -25.89
C GLN A 391 10.78 -7.89 -25.41
N VAL A 392 10.00 -7.25 -24.55
CA VAL A 392 8.77 -7.85 -24.05
C VAL A 392 7.66 -7.59 -25.07
N ARG A 393 7.03 -8.67 -25.55
CA ARG A 393 5.81 -8.57 -26.36
C ARG A 393 4.70 -8.06 -25.45
N THR A 394 4.58 -6.74 -25.38
CA THR A 394 3.46 -6.00 -24.79
C THR A 394 3.02 -6.63 -23.47
N VAL A 395 3.85 -6.53 -22.43
CA VAL A 395 3.24 -6.54 -21.10
C VAL A 395 2.36 -5.30 -21.09
N LYS A 396 1.06 -5.49 -20.86
CA LYS A 396 0.27 -4.44 -20.22
C LYS A 396 0.75 -4.35 -18.77
N THR A 397 2.04 -4.08 -18.56
CA THR A 397 2.58 -3.57 -17.32
C THR A 397 2.20 -2.12 -17.34
N PRO A 398 1.40 -1.67 -16.39
CA PRO A 398 1.34 -0.27 -16.11
C PRO A 398 2.75 0.16 -15.70
N LEU A 399 3.38 1.01 -16.51
CA LEU A 399 4.54 1.76 -16.06
C LEU A 399 4.09 2.56 -14.83
N GLY A 400 4.72 2.34 -13.69
CA GLY A 400 4.52 3.16 -12.50
C GLY A 400 3.68 2.51 -11.40
N ALA A 401 4.13 1.35 -10.90
CA ALA A 401 4.08 1.08 -9.47
C ALA A 401 5.53 1.15 -8.96
N GLU A 402 6.11 2.35 -8.90
CA GLU A 402 7.45 2.51 -8.33
C GLU A 402 7.40 2.16 -6.83
N CYS A 403 8.33 1.30 -6.40
CA CYS A 403 8.64 1.13 -5.00
C CYS A 403 9.35 2.41 -4.53
N TRP A 404 8.78 3.10 -3.55
CA TRP A 404 9.40 4.29 -2.96
C TRP A 404 10.48 3.84 -1.98
N SER A 405 11.62 3.40 -2.51
CA SER A 405 12.85 3.11 -1.78
C SER A 405 14.05 3.69 -2.53
N HIS A 406 15.01 4.23 -1.78
CA HIS A 406 16.20 4.94 -2.26
C HIS A 406 16.93 4.25 -3.45
N GLN A 407 17.17 4.99 -4.54
CA GLN A 407 18.27 4.69 -5.48
C GLN A 407 19.46 5.62 -5.24
N ARG A 408 20.67 5.08 -5.42
CA ARG A 408 21.96 5.79 -5.34
C ARG A 408 22.18 6.66 -6.59
N GLY A 409 22.12 7.98 -6.41
CA GLY A 409 23.01 8.97 -7.03
C GLY A 409 22.79 9.37 -8.50
N ASN A 410 22.43 10.63 -8.71
CA ASN A 410 23.34 11.53 -9.44
C ASN A 410 23.17 13.02 -9.03
N LYS A 411 24.28 13.74 -9.15
CA LYS A 411 24.53 15.11 -8.66
C LYS A 411 23.59 16.15 -9.28
N GLY A 412 23.03 17.04 -8.45
CA GLY A 412 22.42 18.30 -8.90
C GLY A 412 21.59 19.02 -7.84
N SER A 413 22.22 19.96 -7.11
CA SER A 413 21.65 21.22 -6.55
C SER A 413 20.23 21.16 -5.94
N GLY A 414 20.05 21.11 -4.61
CA GLY A 414 20.14 22.24 -3.66
C GLY A 414 18.70 22.68 -3.32
N ALA A 415 18.13 22.60 -2.12
CA ALA A 415 18.43 23.14 -0.78
C ALA A 415 17.17 22.75 0.07
N TYR A 416 17.13 22.38 1.35
CA TYR A 416 17.85 22.78 2.57
C TYR A 416 18.02 21.56 3.52
N ARG A 417 19.30 21.27 3.84
CA ARG A 417 19.96 20.78 5.08
C ARG A 417 19.09 20.37 6.31
N LYS A 418 19.42 19.37 7.15
CA LYS A 418 20.70 18.76 7.55
C LYS A 418 20.44 17.45 8.36
N GLY A 419 20.70 16.28 7.77
CA GLY A 419 20.95 15.02 8.50
C GLY A 419 22.35 14.59 8.11
N THR A 420 23.32 14.73 9.02
CA THR A 420 24.71 14.35 8.81
C THR A 420 24.87 12.83 8.93
N TRP A 421 26.02 12.35 8.46
CA TRP A 421 26.51 10.97 8.34
C TRP A 421 26.30 9.98 9.53
N ASP A 422 25.63 10.38 10.60
CA ASP A 422 25.34 9.54 11.77
C ASP A 422 24.02 8.73 11.65
N ASP A 423 23.09 9.12 10.75
CA ASP A 423 21.82 8.37 10.53
C ASP A 423 22.02 6.98 9.88
N TYR A 424 23.21 6.69 9.35
CA TYR A 424 23.52 5.42 8.71
C TYR A 424 23.88 4.29 9.70
N ARG A 425 24.00 4.60 11.01
CA ARG A 425 24.30 3.60 12.06
C ARG A 425 23.07 2.93 12.66
N GLU A 426 21.86 3.46 12.41
CA GLU A 426 20.62 2.79 12.76
C GLU A 426 20.04 2.17 11.49
N GLY A 427 20.04 0.83 11.39
CA GLY A 427 19.55 0.03 10.26
C GLY A 427 18.07 0.30 9.92
N ALA A 428 17.80 1.45 9.30
CA ALA A 428 16.49 1.86 8.85
C ALA A 428 16.32 1.48 7.38
N SER A 429 15.47 0.49 7.11
CA SER A 429 14.71 0.44 5.86
C SER A 429 13.84 1.71 5.85
N VAL A 430 14.39 2.78 5.29
CA VAL A 430 13.74 4.09 5.23
C VAL A 430 12.60 3.99 4.22
N VAL A 431 11.34 3.97 4.69
CA VAL A 431 10.21 4.47 3.88
C VAL A 431 10.50 5.94 3.68
N GLN A 432 11.11 6.26 2.55
CA GLN A 432 11.58 7.59 2.28
C GLN A 432 10.42 8.39 1.71
N LEU A 433 9.84 9.25 2.55
CA LEU A 433 9.02 10.37 2.10
C LEU A 433 9.96 11.48 1.60
N ASN A 434 10.84 11.15 0.66
CA ASN A 434 11.46 12.19 -0.13
C ASN A 434 10.43 12.63 -1.15
N SER A 435 10.12 13.92 -1.07
CA SER A 435 9.79 14.77 -2.20
C SER A 435 10.85 14.63 -3.32
N PHE A 436 10.95 13.45 -3.95
CA PHE A 436 11.36 13.39 -5.36
C PHE A 436 10.27 14.11 -6.15
N PRO A 437 10.63 14.94 -7.14
CA PRO A 437 9.69 15.88 -7.71
C PRO A 437 8.55 15.10 -8.36
N PHE A 438 7.35 15.24 -7.81
CA PHE A 438 6.05 14.85 -8.38
C PHE A 438 5.82 15.34 -9.83
N ASN A 439 6.78 16.08 -10.39
CA ASN A 439 6.87 16.47 -11.79
C ASN A 439 6.96 15.28 -12.76
N HIS A 440 7.28 14.05 -12.34
CA HIS A 440 7.28 12.90 -13.25
C HIS A 440 5.89 12.31 -13.55
N PHE A 441 4.92 12.38 -12.63
CA PHE A 441 3.50 12.09 -12.99
C PHE A 441 2.90 13.17 -13.90
N ASN A 442 3.50 14.36 -13.91
CA ASN A 442 3.08 15.48 -14.74
C ASN A 442 3.86 15.59 -16.05
N ALA A 443 4.92 14.78 -16.23
CA ALA A 443 5.69 14.70 -17.46
C ALA A 443 5.02 13.74 -18.46
N GLY A 444 5.29 13.94 -19.74
CA GLY A 444 4.68 13.16 -20.82
C GLY A 444 3.28 13.65 -21.22
N SER A 445 2.78 13.03 -22.29
CA SER A 445 1.45 13.22 -22.83
C SER A 445 0.37 12.67 -21.91
N GLU A 446 -0.88 13.11 -22.11
CA GLU A 446 -2.01 12.63 -21.31
C GLU A 446 -2.24 11.12 -21.44
N LYS A 447 -1.91 10.54 -22.61
CA LYS A 447 -1.98 9.09 -22.83
C LYS A 447 -0.91 8.35 -22.03
N GLU A 448 0.29 8.90 -21.90
CA GLU A 448 1.36 8.30 -21.10
C GLU A 448 1.03 8.38 -19.61
N LYS A 449 0.45 9.49 -19.14
CA LYS A 449 -0.02 9.62 -17.76
C LYS A 449 -1.12 8.62 -17.40
N GLN A 450 -1.96 8.24 -18.35
CA GLN A 450 -2.99 7.21 -18.15
C GLN A 450 -2.41 5.79 -18.00
N LEU A 451 -1.16 5.56 -18.39
CA LEU A 451 -0.47 4.28 -18.15
C LEU A 451 -0.05 4.12 -16.69
N VAL A 452 0.04 5.23 -15.95
CA VAL A 452 0.32 5.21 -14.52
C VAL A 452 -0.91 4.74 -13.75
N ILE A 453 -0.72 3.68 -12.99
CA ILE A 453 -1.79 3.05 -12.21
C ILE A 453 -1.75 3.33 -10.72
N GLY A 454 -0.61 3.81 -10.18
CA GLY A 454 -0.45 4.10 -8.77
C GLY A 454 0.97 3.94 -8.23
N GLY A 455 1.13 3.21 -7.13
CA GLY A 455 2.41 3.10 -6.44
C GLY A 455 2.35 2.25 -5.17
N GLU A 456 3.51 1.98 -4.58
CA GLU A 456 3.63 1.15 -3.38
C GLU A 456 4.61 1.74 -2.36
N ALA A 457 4.26 1.66 -1.06
CA ALA A 457 5.23 1.92 0.00
C ALA A 457 5.95 0.62 0.34
N CYS A 458 7.28 0.61 0.23
CA CYS A 458 8.06 -0.62 0.35
C CYS A 458 8.83 -0.70 1.65
N LEU A 459 8.73 -1.84 2.33
CA LEU A 459 9.39 -2.09 3.60
C LEU A 459 10.19 -3.40 3.53
N TRP A 460 11.41 -3.27 2.99
CA TRP A 460 12.39 -4.35 2.95
C TRP A 460 12.82 -4.81 4.35
N GLY A 461 13.11 -6.11 4.43
CA GLY A 461 13.14 -6.88 5.68
C GLY A 461 14.51 -7.02 6.31
N GLU A 462 15.60 -6.49 5.77
CA GLU A 462 16.97 -6.70 6.29
C GLU A 462 17.12 -6.29 7.76
N PHE A 463 16.35 -5.28 8.18
CA PHE A 463 16.34 -4.77 9.56
C PHE A 463 14.92 -4.68 10.14
N VAL A 464 13.98 -5.42 9.57
CA VAL A 464 12.56 -5.35 9.94
C VAL A 464 12.02 -6.75 10.20
N ASP A 465 11.48 -6.93 11.40
CA ASP A 465 10.75 -8.13 11.80
C ASP A 465 9.50 -7.73 12.61
N ALA A 466 8.86 -8.70 13.25
CA ALA A 466 7.67 -8.46 14.06
C ALA A 466 7.86 -7.44 15.20
N THR A 467 9.08 -7.21 15.68
CA THR A 467 9.37 -6.31 16.80
C THR A 467 9.24 -4.84 16.43
N ASN A 468 9.50 -4.48 15.17
CA ASN A 468 9.57 -3.09 14.74
C ASN A 468 8.77 -2.77 13.47
N LEU A 469 8.18 -3.77 12.78
CA LEU A 469 7.45 -3.55 11.52
C LEU A 469 6.34 -2.50 11.64
N ILE A 470 5.43 -2.66 12.61
CA ILE A 470 4.26 -1.78 12.77
C ILE A 470 4.66 -0.31 13.03
N PRO A 471 5.50 0.01 14.05
CA PRO A 471 5.88 1.40 14.31
C PRO A 471 6.79 1.97 13.21
N ARG A 472 7.50 1.12 12.45
CA ARG A 472 8.29 1.56 11.30
C ARG A 472 7.38 1.87 10.11
N LEU A 473 6.36 1.06 9.84
CA LEU A 473 5.48 1.24 8.69
C LEU A 473 4.49 2.39 8.90
N TRP A 474 3.85 2.46 10.07
CA TRP A 474 2.76 3.39 10.36
C TRP A 474 3.17 4.43 11.39
N PRO A 475 2.86 5.74 11.19
CA PRO A 475 1.98 6.31 10.15
C PRO A 475 2.71 6.74 8.86
N ARG A 476 3.98 6.37 8.63
CA ARG A 476 4.73 6.84 7.45
C ARG A 476 4.06 6.43 6.13
N ALA A 477 3.62 5.18 6.03
CA ALA A 477 2.89 4.69 4.86
C ALA A 477 1.51 5.36 4.67
N SER A 478 0.92 5.94 5.72
CA SER A 478 -0.33 6.70 5.61
C SER A 478 -0.20 7.89 4.65
N ALA A 479 0.95 8.57 4.63
CA ALA A 479 1.27 9.64 3.67
C ALA A 479 1.21 9.17 2.21
N VAL A 480 1.73 7.97 1.93
CA VAL A 480 1.63 7.35 0.61
C VAL A 480 0.17 7.02 0.28
N GLY A 481 -0.58 6.49 1.26
CA GLY A 481 -2.01 6.19 1.11
C GLY A 481 -2.84 7.42 0.73
N GLU A 482 -2.61 8.57 1.38
CA GLU A 482 -3.27 9.83 1.01
C GLU A 482 -2.89 10.29 -0.40
N ARG A 483 -1.60 10.26 -0.76
CA ARG A 483 -1.16 10.68 -2.09
C ARG A 483 -1.75 9.82 -3.22
N LEU A 484 -1.92 8.52 -2.98
CA LEU A 484 -2.45 7.60 -3.97
C LEU A 484 -3.98 7.59 -4.05
N TRP A 485 -4.66 8.02 -2.99
CA TRP A 485 -6.13 8.11 -2.94
C TRP A 485 -6.67 9.50 -3.30
N SER A 486 -6.18 10.53 -2.62
CA SER A 486 -6.76 11.88 -2.63
C SER A 486 -6.49 12.65 -3.92
N PRO A 487 -7.27 13.73 -4.18
CA PRO A 487 -6.99 14.64 -5.30
C PRO A 487 -5.55 15.14 -5.32
N GLN A 488 -5.01 15.40 -6.52
CA GLN A 488 -3.66 15.94 -6.69
C GLN A 488 -3.42 17.22 -5.89
N ALA A 489 -4.45 18.07 -5.76
CA ALA A 489 -4.38 19.36 -5.07
C ALA A 489 -4.32 19.25 -3.53
N VAL A 490 -4.53 18.06 -2.95
CA VAL A 490 -4.37 17.86 -1.49
C VAL A 490 -2.88 17.77 -1.17
N THR A 491 -2.28 18.91 -0.85
CA THR A 491 -0.82 19.05 -0.59
C THR A 491 -0.49 20.00 0.56
N ASP A 492 -1.48 20.55 1.25
CA ASP A 492 -1.25 21.42 2.41
C ASP A 492 -0.67 20.60 3.57
N LEU A 493 0.56 20.94 3.98
CA LEU A 493 1.31 20.17 4.96
C LEU A 493 0.80 20.35 6.39
N GLU A 494 0.28 21.54 6.72
CA GLU A 494 -0.22 21.83 8.06
C GLU A 494 -1.56 21.12 8.29
N ASP A 495 -2.46 21.19 7.31
CA ASP A 495 -3.72 20.43 7.29
C ASP A 495 -3.45 18.92 7.35
N ALA A 496 -2.49 18.42 6.54
CA ALA A 496 -2.11 17.01 6.56
C ALA A 496 -1.54 16.57 7.92
N TYR A 497 -0.65 17.36 8.53
CA TYR A 497 -0.10 17.05 9.85
C TYR A 497 -1.20 16.92 10.91
N ASN A 498 -2.11 17.89 10.97
CA ASN A 498 -3.19 17.91 11.93
C ASN A 498 -4.13 16.69 11.81
N ARG A 499 -4.51 16.33 10.57
CA ARG A 499 -5.34 15.13 10.32
C ARG A 499 -4.58 13.84 10.60
N LEU A 500 -3.31 13.74 10.18
CA LEU A 500 -2.50 12.53 10.33
C LEU A 500 -2.22 12.21 11.81
N ALA A 501 -1.99 13.23 12.63
CA ALA A 501 -1.79 13.04 14.07
C ALA A 501 -3.02 12.37 14.72
N ILE A 502 -4.22 12.84 14.37
CA ILE A 502 -5.48 12.25 14.86
C ILE A 502 -5.69 10.85 14.29
N HIS A 503 -5.43 10.64 13.00
CA HIS A 503 -5.50 9.32 12.38
C HIS A 503 -4.55 8.31 13.03
N ARG A 504 -3.31 8.73 13.34
CA ARG A 504 -2.35 7.89 14.06
C ARG A 504 -2.89 7.50 15.44
N CYS A 505 -3.46 8.44 16.20
CA CYS A 505 -4.09 8.12 17.49
C CYS A 505 -5.24 7.12 17.32
N ARG A 506 -6.04 7.24 16.24
CA ARG A 506 -7.10 6.29 15.89
C ARG A 506 -6.55 4.89 15.57
N MET A 507 -5.42 4.78 14.87
CA MET A 507 -4.79 3.48 14.58
C MET A 507 -4.17 2.80 15.81
N VAL A 508 -3.75 3.57 16.81
CA VAL A 508 -3.23 3.03 18.09
C VAL A 508 -4.37 2.50 18.97
N ARG A 509 -5.54 3.13 18.86
CA ARG A 509 -6.77 2.79 19.56
C ARG A 509 -7.36 1.47 19.05
#